data_AF-A0A423WMQ4-F1
#
_entry.id   AF-A0A423WMQ4-F1
#
_cell.length_a   1.000
_cell.length_b   1.000
_cell.length_c   1.000
_cell.angle_alpha   90.00
_cell.angle_beta   90.00
_cell.angle_gamma   90.00
#
_symmetry.space_group_name_H-M   'P 1'
#
loop_
_entity.id
_entity.type
_entity.pdbx_description
1 polymer ?
#
loop_
_entity_poly.entity_id
_entity_poly.type
_entity_poly.pdbx_seq_one_letter_code
_entity_poly.pdbx_strand_id
1 'polypeptide(L)'
;MRTAFLDLEKTITPQDSKDFAASTLQTVRQEALEIEKGLAARQSLRNMRRLMPLFTTLEHYAKSVDTLCNGTPFMPWIWAPITLILRVASEYVEAFDEIIKGYTRIAESLQRIQILSETFTGDDQFHQVLATFYADILEFHKHAYKFVRRSGMFLYARLVLDFISSNVFIRGEELRSSINQLPRELSDFYRRIVSQIVAPLDLNSVDHIRCIFGWISFARRPLRIAELLSAVAFSDGDPDIDLPAPSYILDICGSLVEERSDGTVSFIHVSVQE
;
A
#
# COMPACT_ATOMS: atom_id res chain seq x y z
N MET A 1 -16.10 -14.45 -13.55
CA MET A 1 -15.84 -14.93 -12.16
C MET A 1 -14.49 -15.61 -12.01
N ARG A 2 -14.25 -16.83 -12.55
CA ARG A 2 -13.00 -17.59 -12.34
C ARG A 2 -11.71 -16.79 -12.62
N THR A 3 -11.66 -16.06 -13.73
CA THR A 3 -10.48 -15.24 -14.09
C THR A 3 -10.19 -14.16 -13.05
N ALA A 4 -11.22 -13.43 -12.60
CA ALA A 4 -11.08 -12.39 -11.57
C ALA A 4 -10.66 -12.98 -10.22
N PHE A 5 -11.21 -14.14 -9.86
CA PHE A 5 -10.78 -14.90 -8.67
C PHE A 5 -9.29 -15.23 -8.73
N LEU A 6 -8.83 -15.86 -9.81
CA LEU A 6 -7.42 -16.26 -9.94
C LEU A 6 -6.48 -15.05 -9.99
N ASP A 7 -6.91 -13.92 -10.56
CA ASP A 7 -6.11 -12.69 -10.60
C ASP A 7 -5.95 -12.06 -9.21
N LEU A 8 -7.04 -12.02 -8.43
CA LEU A 8 -6.98 -11.53 -7.04
C LEU A 8 -6.20 -12.49 -6.14
N GLU A 9 -6.42 -13.80 -6.28
CA GLU A 9 -5.73 -14.84 -5.50
C GLU A 9 -4.21 -14.79 -5.70
N LYS A 10 -3.75 -14.57 -6.94
CA LYS A 10 -2.32 -14.38 -7.22
C LYS A 10 -1.76 -13.05 -6.71
N THR A 11 -2.61 -12.04 -6.52
CA THR A 11 -2.20 -10.71 -6.07
C THR A 11 -2.04 -10.64 -4.55
N ILE A 12 -2.95 -11.26 -3.80
CA ILE A 12 -2.91 -11.28 -2.34
C ILE A 12 -1.90 -12.33 -1.87
N THR A 13 -1.08 -12.00 -0.87
CA THR A 13 -0.07 -12.95 -0.38
C THR A 13 -0.75 -14.14 0.32
N PRO A 14 -0.16 -15.36 0.26
CA PRO A 14 -0.72 -16.51 0.96
C PRO A 14 -0.93 -16.29 2.46
N GLN A 15 -0.08 -15.47 3.09
CA GLN A 15 -0.19 -15.11 4.49
C GLN A 15 -1.44 -14.25 4.78
N ASP A 16 -1.79 -13.36 3.86
CA ASP A 16 -2.93 -12.46 4.02
C ASP A 16 -4.26 -13.13 3.69
N SER A 17 -4.26 -14.14 2.81
CA SER A 17 -5.46 -14.86 2.39
C SER A 17 -5.73 -16.16 3.19
N LYS A 18 -4.86 -16.54 4.12
CA LYS A 18 -4.91 -17.84 4.82
C LYS A 18 -6.27 -18.15 5.49
N ASP A 19 -6.94 -17.12 6.02
CA ASP A 19 -8.19 -17.26 6.76
C ASP A 19 -9.43 -16.97 5.90
N PHE A 20 -9.26 -16.63 4.61
CA PHE A 20 -10.37 -16.21 3.75
C PHE A 20 -11.40 -17.32 3.56
N ALA A 21 -10.96 -18.57 3.40
CA ALA A 21 -11.85 -19.70 3.16
C ALA A 21 -12.86 -19.92 4.30
N ALA A 22 -12.48 -19.60 5.54
CA ALA A 22 -13.35 -19.73 6.72
C ALA A 22 -14.17 -18.46 7.02
N SER A 23 -13.96 -17.38 6.27
CA SER A 23 -14.56 -16.08 6.54
C SER A 23 -16.04 -16.05 6.15
N THR A 24 -16.86 -15.47 7.03
CA THR A 24 -18.27 -15.19 6.79
C THR A 24 -18.53 -13.70 6.86
N LEU A 25 -19.66 -13.24 6.32
CA LEU A 25 -20.03 -11.82 6.42
C LEU A 25 -20.16 -11.36 7.89
N GLN A 26 -20.53 -12.27 8.81
CA GLN A 26 -20.62 -11.97 10.23
C GLN A 26 -19.24 -11.79 10.87
N THR A 27 -18.26 -12.63 10.52
CA THR A 27 -16.88 -12.42 10.99
C THR A 27 -16.30 -11.13 10.43
N VAL A 28 -16.60 -10.78 9.18
CA VAL A 28 -16.18 -9.50 8.58
C VAL A 28 -16.76 -8.29 9.31
N ARG A 29 -18.05 -8.34 9.67
CA ARG A 29 -18.69 -7.28 10.49
C ARG A 29 -18.01 -7.14 11.86
N GLN A 30 -17.68 -8.26 12.52
CA GLN A 30 -17.00 -8.23 13.80
C GLN A 30 -15.59 -7.64 13.68
N GLU A 31 -14.83 -8.04 12.67
CA GLU A 31 -13.49 -7.49 12.42
C GLU A 31 -13.51 -5.99 12.12
N ALA A 32 -14.52 -5.50 11.38
CA ALA A 32 -14.69 -4.07 11.14
C ALA A 32 -14.94 -3.28 12.45
N LEU A 33 -15.68 -3.85 13.40
CA LEU A 33 -15.86 -3.27 14.73
C LEU A 33 -14.56 -3.26 15.54
N GLU A 34 -13.75 -4.32 15.47
CA GLU A 34 -12.44 -4.33 16.13
C GLU A 34 -11.49 -3.29 15.54
N ILE A 35 -11.53 -3.07 14.21
CA ILE A 35 -10.78 -1.99 13.55
C ILE A 35 -11.25 -0.61 14.07
N GLU A 36 -12.57 -0.41 14.21
CA GLU A 36 -13.14 0.84 14.76
C GLU A 36 -12.66 1.09 16.21
N LYS A 37 -12.71 0.07 17.06
CA LYS A 37 -12.19 0.15 18.44
C LYS A 37 -10.70 0.48 18.46
N GLY A 38 -9.92 -0.15 17.57
CA GLY A 38 -8.51 0.16 17.39
C GLY A 38 -8.30 1.63 17.02
N LEU A 39 -9.00 2.14 16.00
CA LEU A 39 -8.98 3.56 15.61
C LEU A 39 -9.39 4.50 16.76
N ALA A 40 -10.34 4.11 17.60
CA ALA A 40 -10.76 4.87 18.77
C ALA A 40 -9.65 5.03 19.80
N ALA A 41 -8.95 3.92 20.12
CA ALA A 41 -7.89 3.90 21.12
C ALA A 41 -6.71 4.82 20.75
N ARG A 42 -6.43 5.00 19.45
CA ARG A 42 -5.40 5.91 18.91
C ARG A 42 -5.93 7.31 18.53
N GLN A 43 -7.13 7.68 18.99
CA GLN A 43 -7.75 8.99 18.71
C GLN A 43 -7.90 9.32 17.21
N SER A 44 -8.01 8.30 16.36
CA SER A 44 -8.15 8.42 14.91
C SER A 44 -9.48 7.82 14.43
N LEU A 45 -10.56 8.06 15.18
CA LEU A 45 -11.91 7.57 14.84
C LEU A 45 -12.32 7.98 13.43
N ARG A 46 -12.86 7.03 12.67
CA ARG A 46 -13.45 7.28 11.35
C ARG A 46 -14.91 6.87 11.37
N ASN A 47 -15.70 7.47 10.48
CA ASN A 47 -17.14 7.19 10.41
C ASN A 47 -17.39 5.80 9.77
N MET A 48 -17.14 4.75 10.54
CA MET A 48 -17.27 3.35 10.12
C MET A 48 -18.70 2.94 9.79
N ARG A 49 -19.69 3.69 10.30
CA ARG A 49 -21.12 3.50 9.96
C ARG A 49 -21.37 3.60 8.45
N ARG A 50 -20.50 4.25 7.69
CA ARG A 50 -20.54 4.33 6.21
C ARG A 50 -20.39 2.96 5.53
N LEU A 51 -19.86 1.95 6.23
CA LEU A 51 -19.75 0.58 5.71
C LEU A 51 -21.01 -0.27 5.94
N MET A 52 -21.94 0.17 6.79
CA MET A 52 -23.16 -0.59 7.06
C MET A 52 -23.99 -0.87 5.79
N PRO A 53 -24.22 0.10 4.88
CA PRO A 53 -24.91 -0.17 3.61
C PRO A 53 -24.20 -1.22 2.75
N LEU A 54 -22.86 -1.24 2.76
CA LEU A 54 -22.08 -2.26 2.04
C LEU A 54 -22.38 -3.64 2.60
N PHE A 55 -22.28 -3.83 3.92
CA PHE A 55 -22.51 -5.15 4.50
C PHE A 55 -23.95 -5.61 4.32
N THR A 56 -24.93 -4.72 4.35
CA THR A 56 -26.33 -5.10 4.09
C THR A 56 -26.51 -5.53 2.64
N THR A 57 -26.03 -4.74 1.69
CA THR A 57 -26.19 -5.03 0.24
C THR A 57 -25.39 -6.26 -0.19
N LEU A 58 -24.20 -6.48 0.38
CA LEU A 58 -23.42 -7.70 0.16
C LEU A 58 -24.14 -8.96 0.65
N GLU A 59 -24.90 -8.88 1.74
CA GLU A 59 -25.67 -10.02 2.25
C GLU A 59 -26.76 -10.46 1.26
N HIS A 60 -27.45 -9.49 0.65
CA HIS A 60 -28.44 -9.77 -0.39
C HIS A 60 -27.77 -10.26 -1.67
N TYR A 61 -26.70 -9.59 -2.11
CA TYR A 61 -25.94 -9.98 -3.28
C TYR A 61 -25.39 -11.41 -3.17
N ALA A 62 -24.84 -11.79 -2.00
CA ALA A 62 -24.33 -13.13 -1.73
C ALA A 62 -25.41 -14.21 -1.94
N LYS A 63 -26.65 -13.95 -1.51
CA LYS A 63 -27.79 -14.85 -1.76
C LYS A 63 -28.08 -14.99 -3.25
N SER A 64 -28.01 -13.89 -4.01
CA SER A 64 -28.24 -13.90 -5.46
C SER A 64 -27.15 -14.63 -6.23
N VAL A 65 -25.89 -14.61 -5.78
CA VAL A 65 -24.77 -15.31 -6.44
C VAL A 65 -24.48 -16.70 -5.89
N ASP A 66 -25.23 -17.16 -4.90
CA ASP A 66 -25.01 -18.47 -4.27
C ASP A 66 -25.02 -19.62 -5.29
N THR A 67 -25.98 -19.59 -6.23
CA THR A 67 -26.09 -20.55 -7.32
C THR A 67 -24.86 -20.57 -8.24
N LEU A 68 -24.20 -19.42 -8.43
CA LEU A 68 -23.00 -19.27 -9.25
C LEU A 68 -21.72 -19.68 -8.52
N CYS A 69 -21.73 -19.56 -7.18
CA CYS A 69 -20.59 -19.87 -6.33
C CYS A 69 -20.62 -21.31 -5.79
N ASN A 70 -21.73 -22.02 -5.89
CA ASN A 70 -21.89 -23.36 -5.34
C ASN A 70 -20.80 -24.33 -5.83
N GLY A 71 -20.15 -25.04 -4.91
CA GLY A 71 -19.04 -25.95 -5.21
C GLY A 71 -17.70 -25.26 -5.54
N THR A 72 -17.59 -23.94 -5.35
CA THR A 72 -16.36 -23.17 -5.64
C THR A 72 -15.88 -22.39 -4.41
N PRO A 73 -14.60 -21.98 -4.34
CA PRO A 73 -14.10 -21.14 -3.25
C PRO A 73 -14.43 -19.65 -3.43
N PHE A 74 -15.30 -19.28 -4.37
CA PHE A 74 -15.49 -17.90 -4.80
C PHE A 74 -16.20 -17.02 -3.78
N MET A 75 -17.07 -17.60 -2.97
CA MET A 75 -17.99 -16.86 -2.10
C MET A 75 -17.26 -15.99 -1.06
N PRO A 76 -16.29 -16.49 -0.27
CA PRO A 76 -15.64 -15.66 0.74
C PRO A 76 -14.82 -14.48 0.18
N TRP A 77 -14.39 -14.54 -1.08
CA TRP A 77 -13.57 -13.51 -1.72
C TRP A 77 -14.34 -12.22 -2.03
N ILE A 78 -15.67 -12.25 -1.90
CA ILE A 78 -16.53 -11.08 -2.00
C ILE A 78 -16.39 -10.18 -0.76
N TRP A 79 -16.05 -10.73 0.41
CA TRP A 79 -16.05 -9.97 1.67
C TRP A 79 -14.77 -10.06 2.49
N ALA A 80 -14.06 -11.19 2.46
CA ALA A 80 -12.85 -11.37 3.26
C ALA A 80 -11.75 -10.32 2.95
N PRO A 81 -11.53 -9.90 1.69
CA PRO A 81 -10.56 -8.84 1.40
C PRO A 81 -10.91 -7.48 2.04
N ILE A 82 -12.17 -7.21 2.36
CA ILE A 82 -12.61 -5.92 2.92
C ILE A 82 -11.89 -5.65 4.22
N THR A 83 -11.91 -6.59 5.16
CA THR A 83 -11.27 -6.39 6.47
C THR A 83 -9.76 -6.43 6.40
N LEU A 84 -9.17 -7.23 5.50
CA LEU A 84 -7.74 -7.16 5.22
C LEU A 84 -7.34 -5.76 4.76
N ILE A 85 -7.99 -5.23 3.73
CA ILE A 85 -7.69 -3.91 3.17
C ILE A 85 -7.91 -2.81 4.21
N LEU A 86 -9.03 -2.86 4.95
CA LEU A 86 -9.30 -1.90 6.03
C LEU A 86 -8.27 -1.99 7.15
N ARG A 87 -7.84 -3.19 7.55
CA ARG A 87 -6.83 -3.38 8.59
C ARG A 87 -5.50 -2.76 8.16
N VAL A 88 -5.04 -3.04 6.95
CA VAL A 88 -3.82 -2.45 6.39
C VAL A 88 -3.95 -0.93 6.25
N ALA A 89 -5.09 -0.45 5.77
CA ALA A 89 -5.36 0.98 5.62
C ALA A 89 -5.54 1.70 6.96
N SER A 90 -5.88 1.00 8.05
CA SER A 90 -6.23 1.65 9.33
C SER A 90 -5.06 2.39 9.99
N GLU A 91 -3.83 2.11 9.53
CA GLU A 91 -2.63 2.85 9.88
C GLU A 91 -2.54 4.23 9.18
N TYR A 92 -3.37 4.49 8.17
CA TYR A 92 -3.40 5.71 7.35
C TYR A 92 -4.79 6.28 7.19
N VAL A 93 -5.01 7.41 7.81
CA VAL A 93 -6.24 8.19 7.74
C VAL A 93 -6.76 8.38 6.31
N GLU A 94 -5.91 8.90 5.42
CA GLU A 94 -6.32 9.34 4.10
C GLU A 94 -6.63 8.15 3.20
N ALA A 95 -5.77 7.12 3.22
CA ALA A 95 -6.05 5.88 2.49
C ALA A 95 -7.29 5.18 3.02
N PHE A 96 -7.46 5.15 4.34
CA PHE A 96 -8.65 4.57 4.96
C PHE A 96 -9.92 5.28 4.50
N ASP A 97 -9.93 6.61 4.45
CA ASP A 97 -11.08 7.38 3.98
C ASP A 97 -11.36 7.17 2.48
N GLU A 98 -10.33 7.08 1.63
CA GLU A 98 -10.49 6.76 0.19
C GLU A 98 -11.00 5.33 -0.03
N ILE A 99 -10.49 4.36 0.73
CA ILE A 99 -10.99 2.98 0.70
C ILE A 99 -12.46 2.92 1.12
N ILE A 100 -12.85 3.60 2.20
CA ILE A 100 -14.26 3.68 2.62
C ILE A 100 -15.12 4.31 1.52
N LYS A 101 -14.67 5.39 0.86
CA LYS A 101 -15.40 5.99 -0.27
C LYS A 101 -15.60 4.98 -1.42
N GLY A 102 -14.57 4.23 -1.79
CA GLY A 102 -14.67 3.18 -2.80
C GLY A 102 -15.71 2.12 -2.43
N TYR A 103 -15.67 1.63 -1.19
CA TYR A 103 -16.64 0.68 -0.67
C TYR A 103 -18.08 1.22 -0.59
N THR A 104 -18.28 2.51 -0.26
CA THR A 104 -19.60 3.14 -0.33
C THR A 104 -20.16 3.12 -1.76
N ARG A 105 -19.33 3.40 -2.78
CA ARG A 105 -19.75 3.36 -4.20
C ARG A 105 -20.14 1.97 -4.67
N ILE A 106 -19.45 0.93 -4.18
CA ILE A 106 -19.83 -0.47 -4.42
C ILE A 106 -21.20 -0.74 -3.83
N ALA A 107 -21.44 -0.34 -2.57
CA ALA A 107 -22.73 -0.52 -1.91
C ALA A 107 -23.90 0.12 -2.68
N GLU A 108 -23.73 1.36 -3.13
CA GLU A 108 -24.74 2.08 -3.94
C GLU A 108 -25.05 1.35 -5.25
N SER A 109 -24.03 0.74 -5.86
CA SER A 109 -24.18 -0.03 -7.10
C SER A 109 -24.92 -1.36 -6.84
N LEU A 110 -24.57 -2.07 -5.77
CA LEU A 110 -25.20 -3.33 -5.38
C LEU A 110 -26.67 -3.15 -4.97
N GLN A 111 -27.02 -2.02 -4.35
CA GLN A 111 -28.41 -1.74 -3.99
C GLN A 111 -29.35 -1.75 -5.20
N ARG A 112 -28.88 -1.27 -6.35
CA ARG A 112 -29.67 -1.28 -7.60
C ARG A 112 -29.89 -2.71 -8.11
N ILE A 113 -28.90 -3.58 -7.95
CA ILE A 113 -28.99 -4.99 -8.33
C ILE A 113 -29.99 -5.73 -7.44
N GLN A 114 -30.00 -5.43 -6.14
CA GLN A 114 -30.94 -6.04 -5.21
C GLN A 114 -32.39 -5.86 -5.69
N ILE A 115 -32.76 -4.64 -6.08
CA ILE A 115 -34.09 -4.32 -6.61
C ILE A 115 -34.41 -5.14 -7.87
N LEU A 116 -33.43 -5.30 -8.77
CA LEU A 116 -33.61 -6.08 -9.99
C LEU A 116 -33.69 -7.59 -9.72
N SER A 117 -32.97 -8.10 -8.72
CA SER A 117 -32.91 -9.54 -8.42
C SER A 117 -34.25 -10.15 -8.02
N GLU A 118 -35.11 -9.35 -7.38
CA GLU A 118 -36.48 -9.73 -7.02
C GLU A 118 -37.38 -9.95 -8.25
N THR A 119 -37.02 -9.34 -9.38
CA THR A 119 -37.82 -9.41 -10.62
C THR A 119 -37.32 -10.48 -11.60
N PHE A 120 -36.01 -10.74 -11.63
CA PHE A 120 -35.37 -11.61 -12.64
C PHE A 120 -34.83 -12.93 -12.07
N THR A 121 -35.51 -13.49 -11.06
CA THR A 121 -35.09 -14.77 -10.47
C THR A 121 -35.15 -15.89 -11.52
N GLY A 122 -33.99 -16.47 -11.86
CA GLY A 122 -33.88 -17.58 -12.82
C GLY A 122 -33.62 -17.17 -14.28
N ASP A 123 -33.33 -15.89 -14.56
CA ASP A 123 -32.91 -15.41 -15.88
C ASP A 123 -31.38 -15.56 -16.07
N ASP A 124 -30.97 -16.29 -17.10
CA ASP A 124 -29.55 -16.51 -17.43
C ASP A 124 -28.81 -15.21 -17.78
N GLN A 125 -29.48 -14.23 -18.38
CA GLN A 125 -28.88 -12.92 -18.65
C GLN A 125 -28.62 -12.17 -17.33
N PHE A 126 -29.51 -12.33 -16.36
CA PHE A 126 -29.32 -11.73 -15.04
C PHE A 126 -28.16 -12.38 -14.28
N HIS A 127 -27.97 -13.70 -14.40
CA HIS A 127 -26.78 -14.39 -13.88
C HIS A 127 -25.47 -13.85 -14.47
N GLN A 128 -25.44 -13.49 -15.76
CA GLN A 128 -24.26 -12.86 -16.37
C GLN A 128 -23.97 -11.48 -15.78
N VAL A 129 -25.00 -10.68 -15.50
CA VAL A 129 -24.86 -9.39 -14.82
C VAL A 129 -24.27 -9.59 -13.43
N LEU A 130 -24.81 -10.53 -12.64
CA LEU A 130 -24.28 -10.85 -11.32
C LEU A 130 -22.81 -11.30 -11.36
N ALA A 131 -22.44 -12.13 -12.33
CA ALA A 131 -21.08 -12.60 -12.55
C ALA A 131 -20.11 -11.47 -12.96
N THR A 132 -20.62 -10.43 -13.64
CA THR A 132 -19.86 -9.23 -14.01
C THR A 132 -19.56 -8.40 -12.77
N PHE A 133 -20.57 -8.11 -11.94
CA PHE A 133 -20.38 -7.40 -10.67
C PHE A 133 -19.42 -8.13 -9.72
N TYR A 134 -19.44 -9.47 -9.71
CA TYR A 134 -18.49 -10.24 -8.93
C TYR A 134 -17.05 -9.94 -9.37
N ALA A 135 -16.81 -9.92 -10.69
CA ALA A 135 -15.50 -9.62 -11.24
C ALA A 135 -15.06 -8.19 -10.88
N ASP A 136 -15.97 -7.21 -10.97
CA ASP A 136 -15.69 -5.81 -10.66
C ASP A 136 -15.36 -5.59 -9.18
N ILE A 137 -16.06 -6.28 -8.26
CA ILE A 137 -15.74 -6.26 -6.82
C ILE A 137 -14.32 -6.79 -6.58
N LEU A 138 -13.97 -7.91 -7.20
CA LEU A 138 -12.65 -8.50 -7.04
C LEU A 138 -11.55 -7.65 -7.68
N GLU A 139 -11.84 -7.01 -8.81
CA GLU A 139 -10.92 -6.06 -9.42
C GLU A 139 -10.70 -4.84 -8.51
N PHE A 140 -11.77 -4.30 -7.90
CA PHE A 140 -11.63 -3.26 -6.90
C PHE A 140 -10.76 -3.72 -5.71
N HIS A 141 -11.00 -4.92 -5.16
CA HIS A 141 -10.17 -5.47 -4.09
C HIS A 141 -8.70 -5.58 -4.50
N LYS A 142 -8.41 -6.00 -5.74
CA LYS A 142 -7.04 -6.07 -6.27
C LYS A 142 -6.37 -4.71 -6.22
N HIS A 143 -7.04 -3.68 -6.74
CA HIS A 143 -6.49 -2.32 -6.77
C HIS A 143 -6.37 -1.72 -5.38
N ALA A 144 -7.37 -1.90 -4.53
CA ALA A 144 -7.37 -1.44 -3.16
C ALA A 144 -6.26 -2.11 -2.33
N TYR A 145 -6.10 -3.43 -2.44
CA TYR A 145 -5.02 -4.16 -1.79
C TYR A 145 -3.64 -3.69 -2.27
N LYS A 146 -3.44 -3.56 -3.58
CA LYS A 146 -2.17 -3.00 -4.12
C LYS A 146 -1.95 -1.57 -3.64
N PHE A 147 -2.98 -0.75 -3.56
CA PHE A 147 -2.89 0.64 -3.10
C PHE A 147 -2.43 0.70 -1.63
N VAL A 148 -3.07 -0.05 -0.73
CA VAL A 148 -2.72 -0.03 0.70
C VAL A 148 -1.41 -0.76 1.01
N ARG A 149 -0.98 -1.66 0.12
CA ARG A 149 0.32 -2.37 0.21
C ARG A 149 1.45 -1.67 -0.53
N ARG A 150 1.18 -0.68 -1.37
CA ARG A 150 2.20 0.21 -1.96
C ARG A 150 2.72 1.13 -0.86
N SER A 151 3.69 0.62 -0.11
CA SER A 151 5.02 1.18 0.22
C SER A 151 5.27 2.70 0.38
N GLY A 152 4.33 3.61 0.20
CA GLY A 152 4.59 5.05 0.22
C GLY A 152 4.17 5.74 1.51
N MET A 153 3.03 5.35 2.07
CA MET A 153 2.38 6.13 3.12
C MET A 153 3.00 5.95 4.52
N PHE A 154 3.57 4.77 4.81
CA PHE A 154 4.28 4.49 6.07
C PHE A 154 5.56 5.33 6.21
N LEU A 155 6.31 5.48 5.12
CA LEU A 155 7.50 6.32 5.09
C LEU A 155 7.11 7.81 5.11
N TYR A 156 6.05 8.20 4.41
CA TYR A 156 5.54 9.58 4.46
C TYR A 156 5.21 10.01 5.89
N ALA A 157 4.44 9.20 6.64
CA ALA A 157 4.11 9.51 8.02
C ALA A 157 5.36 9.60 8.92
N ARG A 158 6.31 8.66 8.75
CA ARG A 158 7.59 8.70 9.48
C ARG A 158 8.44 9.94 9.14
N LEU A 159 8.58 10.28 7.86
CA LEU A 159 9.32 11.45 7.39
C LEU A 159 8.67 12.76 7.83
N VAL A 160 7.34 12.83 7.84
CA VAL A 160 6.61 13.98 8.38
C VAL A 160 6.85 14.11 9.89
N LEU A 161 6.84 13.00 10.63
CA LEU A 161 7.14 12.99 12.07
C LEU A 161 8.60 13.38 12.35
N ASP A 162 9.55 12.89 11.55
CA ASP A 162 10.98 13.26 11.63
C ASP A 162 11.19 14.74 11.26
N PHE A 163 10.48 15.25 10.27
CA PHE A 163 10.51 16.67 9.89
C PHE A 163 9.93 17.56 10.98
N ILE A 164 8.82 17.15 11.61
CA ILE A 164 8.22 17.91 12.71
C ILE A 164 9.09 17.84 13.96
N SER A 165 9.71 16.69 14.26
CA SER A 165 10.56 16.52 15.45
C SER A 165 11.92 17.22 15.33
N SER A 166 12.44 17.37 14.11
CA SER A 166 13.71 18.06 13.84
C SER A 166 13.60 19.59 13.81
N ASN A 167 12.37 20.14 13.77
CA ASN A 167 12.12 21.58 13.74
C ASN A 167 11.64 22.09 15.12
N VAL A 168 12.31 23.12 15.64
CA VAL A 168 11.89 23.79 16.88
C VAL A 168 10.83 24.83 16.54
N PHE A 169 9.55 24.46 16.66
CA PHE A 169 8.44 25.39 16.52
C PHE A 169 8.25 26.16 17.84
N ILE A 170 8.35 27.49 17.79
CA ILE A 170 8.19 28.35 18.97
C ILE A 170 6.75 28.92 19.02
N ARG A 171 6.04 28.98 17.87
CA ARG A 171 4.66 29.48 17.78
C ARG A 171 3.74 28.56 16.99
N GLY A 172 2.44 28.58 17.32
CA GLY A 172 1.42 27.77 16.63
C GLY A 172 1.21 28.12 15.15
N GLU A 173 1.53 29.35 14.74
CA GLU A 173 1.48 29.76 13.32
C GLU A 173 2.63 29.16 12.50
N GLU A 174 3.81 28.94 13.10
CA GLU A 174 4.98 28.31 12.46
C GLU A 174 4.72 26.82 12.16
N LEU A 175 4.00 26.15 13.06
CA LEU A 175 3.54 24.79 12.83
C LEU A 175 2.51 24.74 11.69
N ARG A 176 1.52 25.64 11.69
CA ARG A 176 0.48 25.68 10.65
C ARG A 176 1.05 26.01 9.28
N SER A 177 1.98 26.97 9.19
CA SER A 177 2.65 27.30 7.93
C SER A 177 3.51 26.13 7.43
N SER A 178 4.19 25.40 8.33
CA SER A 178 4.99 24.23 7.98
C SER A 178 4.15 23.04 7.54
N ILE A 179 2.99 22.80 8.17
CA ILE A 179 2.01 21.79 7.72
C ILE A 179 1.50 22.12 6.31
N ASN A 180 1.22 23.40 6.03
CA ASN A 180 0.78 23.84 4.70
C ASN A 180 1.86 23.75 3.63
N GLN A 181 3.13 23.58 4.02
CA GLN A 181 4.27 23.36 3.12
C GLN A 181 4.64 21.87 2.98
N LEU A 182 3.92 20.96 3.65
CA LEU A 182 4.14 19.54 3.49
C LEU A 182 3.78 19.13 2.04
N PRO A 183 4.70 18.45 1.34
CA PRO A 183 4.43 17.94 0.01
C PRO A 183 3.22 17.00 -0.02
N ARG A 184 2.38 17.10 -1.05
CA ARG A 184 1.15 16.30 -1.18
C ARG A 184 1.41 14.88 -1.66
N GLU A 185 2.59 14.64 -2.24
CA GLU A 185 2.99 13.36 -2.83
C GLU A 185 4.33 12.87 -2.25
N LEU A 186 4.52 11.56 -2.24
CA LEU A 186 5.76 10.93 -1.76
C LEU A 186 6.96 11.23 -2.68
N SER A 187 6.70 11.33 -3.99
CA SER A 187 7.68 11.73 -5.02
C SER A 187 8.33 13.07 -4.69
N ASP A 188 7.54 14.04 -4.24
CA ASP A 188 8.02 15.36 -3.83
C ASP A 188 8.86 15.30 -2.54
N PHE A 189 8.54 14.39 -1.62
CA PHE A 189 9.36 14.13 -0.44
C PHE A 189 10.72 13.54 -0.81
N TYR A 190 10.77 12.53 -1.69
CA TYR A 190 12.05 12.00 -2.16
C TYR A 190 12.87 13.04 -2.91
N ARG A 191 12.23 13.84 -3.77
CA ARG A 191 12.90 14.97 -4.42
C ARG A 191 13.49 15.92 -3.40
N ARG A 192 12.77 16.21 -2.32
CA ARG A 192 13.26 17.09 -1.24
C ARG A 192 14.44 16.46 -0.49
N ILE A 193 14.37 15.18 -0.11
CA ILE A 193 15.46 14.48 0.58
C ILE A 193 16.70 14.40 -0.31
N VAL A 194 16.54 13.99 -1.57
CA VAL A 194 17.64 13.95 -2.54
C VAL A 194 18.21 15.36 -2.75
N SER A 195 17.36 16.39 -2.84
CA SER A 195 17.83 17.77 -2.95
C SER A 195 18.60 18.24 -1.71
N GLN A 196 18.25 17.77 -0.51
CA GLN A 196 18.97 18.07 0.73
C GLN A 196 20.32 17.34 0.79
N ILE A 197 20.39 16.09 0.34
CA ILE A 197 21.64 15.33 0.23
C ILE A 197 22.58 15.99 -0.79
N VAL A 198 22.04 16.43 -1.92
CA VAL A 198 22.80 16.94 -3.07
C VAL A 198 23.15 18.43 -2.95
N ALA A 199 22.33 19.26 -2.30
CA ALA A 199 22.55 20.70 -2.18
C ALA A 199 23.94 21.11 -1.65
N PRO A 200 24.55 20.43 -0.65
CA PRO A 200 25.88 20.78 -0.17
C PRO A 200 27.04 20.17 -0.98
N LEU A 201 26.76 19.33 -1.98
CA LEU A 201 27.78 18.53 -2.68
C LEU A 201 28.23 19.17 -4.01
N ASP A 202 29.47 18.91 -4.40
CA ASP A 202 30.01 19.26 -5.72
C ASP A 202 29.56 18.25 -6.80
N LEU A 203 29.73 18.61 -8.07
CA LEU A 203 29.25 17.81 -9.21
C LEU A 203 29.76 16.36 -9.19
N ASN A 204 31.03 16.14 -8.84
CA ASN A 204 31.59 14.79 -8.78
C ASN A 204 30.95 13.96 -7.65
N SER A 205 30.77 14.57 -6.47
CA SER A 205 30.09 13.90 -5.36
C SER A 205 28.64 13.56 -5.69
N VAL A 206 27.93 14.41 -6.44
CA VAL A 206 26.56 14.10 -6.90
C VAL A 206 26.54 12.88 -7.82
N ASP A 207 27.53 12.75 -8.71
CA ASP A 207 27.63 11.61 -9.60
C ASP A 207 27.98 10.31 -8.85
N HIS A 208 28.79 10.38 -7.79
CA HIS A 208 29.00 9.25 -6.88
C HIS A 208 27.69 8.81 -6.18
N ILE A 209 26.87 9.76 -5.70
CA ILE A 209 25.57 9.46 -5.07
C ILE A 209 24.61 8.82 -6.09
N ARG A 210 24.57 9.34 -7.32
CA ARG A 210 23.81 8.72 -8.41
C ARG A 210 24.28 7.31 -8.71
N CYS A 211 25.58 7.07 -8.68
CA CYS A 211 26.16 5.75 -8.90
C CYS A 211 25.75 4.77 -7.78
N ILE A 212 25.83 5.19 -6.51
CA ILE A 212 25.37 4.40 -5.36
C ILE A 212 23.88 4.03 -5.51
N PHE A 213 23.02 5.02 -5.77
CA PHE A 213 21.59 4.77 -5.96
C PHE A 213 21.32 3.90 -7.19
N GLY A 214 22.07 4.08 -8.28
CA GLY A 214 21.99 3.25 -9.48
C GLY A 214 22.31 1.79 -9.19
N TRP A 215 23.40 1.51 -8.49
CA TRP A 215 23.77 0.14 -8.12
C TRP A 215 22.74 -0.53 -7.20
N ILE A 216 22.20 0.21 -6.23
CA ILE A 216 21.15 -0.32 -5.34
C ILE A 216 19.84 -0.55 -6.11
N SER A 217 19.46 0.37 -7.00
CA SER A 217 18.21 0.29 -7.78
C SER A 217 18.20 -0.76 -8.87
N PHE A 218 19.33 -1.03 -9.52
CA PHE A 218 19.37 -1.86 -10.73
C PHE A 218 20.12 -3.18 -10.57
N ALA A 219 20.66 -3.47 -9.37
CA ALA A 219 21.29 -4.76 -9.12
C ALA A 219 20.30 -5.93 -9.23
N ARG A 220 20.74 -7.03 -9.85
CA ARG A 220 19.94 -8.26 -9.99
C ARG A 220 19.63 -8.95 -8.66
N ARG A 221 20.41 -8.66 -7.62
CA ARG A 221 20.24 -9.11 -6.24
C ARG A 221 20.77 -8.02 -5.29
N PRO A 222 20.35 -8.01 -4.02
CA PRO A 222 20.98 -7.17 -3.00
C PRO A 222 22.50 -7.37 -2.96
N LEU A 223 23.24 -6.27 -2.90
CA LEU A 223 24.71 -6.24 -2.85
C LEU A 223 25.16 -6.19 -1.40
N ARG A 224 26.26 -6.88 -1.07
CA ARG A 224 26.97 -6.66 0.20
C ARG A 224 27.68 -5.31 0.18
N ILE A 225 27.96 -4.72 1.33
CA ILE A 225 28.70 -3.46 1.44
C ILE A 225 30.00 -3.51 0.62
N ALA A 226 30.80 -4.56 0.77
CA ALA A 226 32.06 -4.71 0.03
C ALA A 226 31.85 -4.77 -1.50
N GLU A 227 30.76 -5.39 -1.96
CA GLU A 227 30.43 -5.47 -3.40
C GLU A 227 30.02 -4.10 -3.93
N LEU A 228 29.20 -3.36 -3.17
CA LEU A 228 28.76 -2.01 -3.53
C LEU A 228 29.94 -1.04 -3.57
N LEU A 229 30.83 -1.05 -2.57
CA LEU A 229 32.01 -0.18 -2.53
C LEU A 229 32.99 -0.48 -3.67
N SER A 230 33.12 -1.75 -4.07
CA SER A 230 33.93 -2.13 -5.23
C SER A 230 33.28 -1.69 -6.55
N ALA A 231 31.95 -1.81 -6.67
CA ALA A 231 31.20 -1.41 -7.85
C ALA A 231 31.17 0.12 -8.06
N VAL A 232 31.13 0.89 -6.96
CA VAL A 232 31.26 2.35 -6.98
C VAL A 232 32.69 2.77 -7.32
N ALA A 233 33.71 2.09 -6.79
CA ALA A 233 35.10 2.38 -7.16
C ALA A 233 35.34 2.11 -8.66
N PHE A 234 34.75 1.04 -9.21
CA PHE A 234 34.87 0.68 -10.63
C PHE A 234 34.08 1.61 -11.58
N SER A 235 33.16 2.46 -11.10
CA SER A 235 32.29 3.23 -11.99
C SER A 235 33.01 4.24 -12.89
N ASP A 236 34.24 4.59 -12.51
CA ASP A 236 35.11 5.46 -13.30
C ASP A 236 35.79 4.73 -14.48
N GLY A 237 35.59 3.40 -14.59
CA GLY A 237 36.07 2.59 -15.71
C GLY A 237 37.56 2.26 -15.66
N ASP A 238 38.23 2.55 -14.56
CA ASP A 238 39.64 2.22 -14.33
C ASP A 238 39.77 0.78 -13.79
N PRO A 239 40.35 -0.15 -14.57
CA PRO A 239 40.50 -1.54 -14.15
C PRO A 239 41.61 -1.76 -13.11
N ASP A 240 42.48 -0.79 -12.86
CA ASP A 240 43.64 -0.91 -11.97
C ASP A 240 43.33 -0.48 -10.51
N ILE A 241 42.06 -0.31 -10.17
CA ILE A 241 41.64 0.07 -8.81
C ILE A 241 41.68 -1.15 -7.88
N ASP A 242 42.75 -1.24 -7.09
CA ASP A 242 42.95 -2.31 -6.09
C ASP A 242 42.23 -2.07 -4.75
N LEU A 243 41.66 -0.87 -4.54
CA LEU A 243 41.07 -0.46 -3.26
C LEU A 243 39.57 -0.14 -3.40
N PRO A 244 38.70 -0.72 -2.55
CA PRO A 244 37.28 -0.40 -2.57
C PRO A 244 37.04 1.06 -2.13
N ALA A 245 35.90 1.63 -2.53
CA ALA A 245 35.51 2.96 -2.10
C ALA A 245 35.38 3.03 -0.56
N PRO A 246 35.68 4.17 0.08
CA PRO A 246 35.56 4.32 1.52
C PRO A 246 34.11 4.14 2.01
N SER A 247 33.91 3.51 3.17
CA SER A 247 32.56 3.22 3.69
C SER A 247 31.76 4.47 4.10
N TYR A 248 32.42 5.60 4.41
CA TYR A 248 31.74 6.84 4.83
C TYR A 248 30.80 7.40 3.76
N ILE A 249 30.98 7.02 2.49
CA ILE A 249 30.09 7.46 1.40
C ILE A 249 28.65 6.98 1.60
N LEU A 250 28.46 5.89 2.35
CA LEU A 250 27.13 5.37 2.69
C LEU A 250 26.46 6.20 3.79
N ASP A 251 27.24 6.82 4.67
CA ASP A 251 26.70 7.69 5.74
C ASP A 251 26.02 8.94 5.15
N ILE A 252 26.53 9.44 4.03
CA ILE A 252 25.95 10.56 3.27
C ILE A 252 24.54 10.19 2.76
N CYS A 253 24.35 8.92 2.40
CA CYS A 253 23.10 8.35 1.92
C CYS A 253 22.22 7.75 3.04
N GLY A 254 22.62 7.85 4.31
CA GLY A 254 21.99 7.15 5.42
C GLY A 254 20.52 7.51 5.67
N SER A 255 20.03 8.62 5.10
CA SER A 255 18.62 9.00 5.11
C SER A 255 17.74 8.20 4.14
N LEU A 256 18.34 7.49 3.18
CA LEU A 256 17.65 6.69 2.16
C LEU A 256 18.17 5.26 2.04
N VAL A 257 19.34 4.94 2.60
CA VAL A 257 20.02 3.66 2.48
C VAL A 257 20.26 3.04 3.86
N GLU A 258 20.03 1.73 3.98
CA GLU A 258 20.27 0.95 5.20
C GLU A 258 21.07 -0.33 4.93
N GLU A 259 21.79 -0.78 5.95
CA GLU A 259 22.38 -2.11 6.02
C GLU A 259 21.41 -3.08 6.70
N ARG A 260 21.14 -4.20 6.05
CA ARG A 260 20.29 -5.28 6.57
C ARG A 260 21.07 -6.21 7.50
N SER A 261 20.34 -6.98 8.31
CA SER A 261 20.93 -7.96 9.23
C SER A 261 21.75 -9.07 8.55
N ASP A 262 21.59 -9.26 7.24
CA ASP A 262 22.37 -10.21 6.42
C ASP A 262 23.63 -9.58 5.78
N GLY A 263 23.93 -8.31 6.09
CA GLY A 263 25.07 -7.55 5.57
C GLY A 263 24.89 -7.03 4.13
N THR A 264 23.65 -7.05 3.62
CA THR A 264 23.31 -6.46 2.32
C THR A 264 22.82 -5.03 2.45
N VAL A 265 23.05 -4.22 1.43
CA VAL A 265 22.61 -2.83 1.35
C VAL A 265 21.31 -2.75 0.56
N SER A 266 20.34 -2.00 1.09
CA SER A 266 19.10 -1.67 0.37
C SER A 266 18.66 -0.25 0.68
N PHE A 267 17.74 0.28 -0.12
CA PHE A 267 17.00 1.45 0.32
C PHE A 267 16.22 1.13 1.60
N ILE A 268 16.06 2.13 2.46
CA ILE A 268 15.18 2.08 3.65
C ILE A 268 13.74 1.72 3.28
N HIS A 269 13.38 1.93 2.01
CA HIS A 269 12.07 1.64 1.50
C HIS A 269 12.09 1.31 0.00
N VAL A 270 11.33 0.31 -0.43
CA VAL A 270 11.22 -0.08 -1.86
C VAL A 270 10.68 1.05 -2.74
N SER A 271 9.91 1.99 -2.19
CA SER A 271 9.36 3.13 -2.93
C SER A 271 10.39 4.22 -3.24
N VAL A 272 11.61 4.14 -2.68
CA VAL A 272 12.74 4.99 -3.12
C VAL A 272 13.21 4.58 -4.52
N GLN A 273 13.03 3.30 -4.86
CA GLN A 273 13.44 2.71 -6.13
C GLN A 273 12.39 2.90 -7.24
N GLU A 274 11.12 3.07 -6.87
CA GLU A 274 9.98 3.29 -7.80
C GLU A 274 9.96 4.71 -8.38
#